data_AF-A0A371FQG1-F1
#
_entry.id   AF-A0A371FQG1-F1
#
_cell.length_a   1.000
_cell.length_b   1.000
_cell.length_c   1.000
_cell.angle_alpha   90.00
_cell.angle_beta   90.00
_cell.angle_gamma   90.00
#
_symmetry.space_group_name_H-M   'P 1'
#
loop_
_entity.id
_entity.type
_entity.pdbx_description
1 polymer ?
#
loop_
_entity_poly.entity_id
_entity_poly.type
_entity_poly.pdbx_seq_one_letter_code
_entity_poly.pdbx_strand_id
1 'polypeptide(L)'
;METKLIVWDEAPMMNRFWFESFDHTLRDLMRFQCVDIFDKPFGGKILPAIRNGSGEDVVIATINSSNIWRSCKVLRLTHNMRLSTAKTNECENEIKEFANWILKIGDGDMDSNENGEGNIDILDDLLITHSDKPLLSLVDFVYPDILQNMKTNRPILAPTLEAGQQVNEFILSLIPGDEKQYLSYDAPCDSDEDA
;
A
#
# COMPACT_ATOMS: atom_id res chain seq x y z
N MET A 1 -8.79 -30.89 -0.08
CA MET A 1 -8.94 -29.43 -0.28
C MET A 1 -9.30 -29.16 -1.73
N GLU A 2 -10.47 -28.59 -2.00
CA GLU A 2 -10.97 -28.30 -3.36
C GLU A 2 -10.82 -26.80 -3.71
N THR A 3 -9.62 -26.24 -3.55
CA THR A 3 -9.34 -24.85 -3.95
C THR A 3 -8.81 -24.82 -5.38
N LYS A 4 -9.52 -24.13 -6.28
CA LYS A 4 -9.21 -24.05 -7.73
C LYS A 4 -8.48 -22.76 -8.13
N LEU A 5 -8.58 -21.70 -7.34
CA LEU A 5 -7.95 -20.39 -7.59
C LEU A 5 -7.49 -19.76 -6.27
N ILE A 6 -6.32 -19.13 -6.29
CA ILE A 6 -5.79 -18.33 -5.18
C ILE A 6 -5.53 -16.94 -5.75
N VAL A 7 -6.05 -15.92 -5.08
CA VAL A 7 -5.83 -14.51 -5.44
C VAL A 7 -5.07 -13.87 -4.31
N TRP A 8 -3.95 -13.22 -4.63
CA TRP A 8 -3.09 -12.57 -3.68
C TRP A 8 -3.08 -11.07 -3.95
N ASP A 9 -3.62 -10.28 -3.03
CA ASP A 9 -3.58 -8.82 -3.11
C ASP A 9 -2.32 -8.30 -2.42
N GLU A 10 -1.73 -7.23 -2.93
CA GLU A 10 -0.48 -6.64 -2.41
C GLU A 10 0.73 -7.61 -2.33
N ALA A 11 0.76 -8.59 -3.23
CA ALA A 11 1.84 -9.57 -3.31
C ALA A 11 3.28 -8.99 -3.34
N PRO A 12 3.56 -7.82 -3.98
CA PRO A 12 4.90 -7.23 -3.95
C PRO A 12 5.37 -6.79 -2.56
N MET A 13 4.45 -6.47 -1.65
CA MET A 13 4.79 -6.06 -0.27
C MET A 13 5.18 -7.23 0.62
N MET A 14 5.05 -8.47 0.13
CA MET A 14 5.39 -9.67 0.88
C MET A 14 6.80 -10.16 0.59
N ASN A 15 7.47 -10.62 1.64
CA ASN A 15 8.78 -11.24 1.52
C ASN A 15 8.71 -12.50 0.64
N ARG A 16 9.65 -12.65 -0.31
CA ARG A 16 9.76 -13.83 -1.19
C ARG A 16 9.64 -15.18 -0.48
N PHE A 17 10.15 -15.31 0.75
CA PHE A 17 10.14 -16.56 1.50
C PHE A 17 8.72 -17.06 1.80
N TRP A 18 7.74 -16.16 1.87
CA TRP A 18 6.33 -16.55 1.99
C TRP A 18 5.85 -17.29 0.76
N PHE A 19 6.17 -16.79 -0.44
CA PHE A 19 5.78 -17.44 -1.70
C PHE A 19 6.48 -18.77 -1.89
N GLU A 20 7.76 -18.87 -1.53
CA GLU A 20 8.53 -20.10 -1.65
C GLU A 20 8.06 -21.16 -0.66
N SER A 21 7.86 -20.80 0.61
CA SER A 21 7.32 -21.72 1.62
C SER A 21 5.91 -22.19 1.27
N PHE A 22 5.09 -21.29 0.71
CA PHE A 22 3.75 -21.61 0.23
C PHE A 22 3.78 -22.55 -0.98
N ASP A 23 4.66 -22.32 -1.96
CA ASP A 23 4.89 -23.22 -3.10
C ASP A 23 5.34 -24.61 -2.62
N HIS A 24 6.32 -24.68 -1.73
CA HIS A 24 6.79 -25.94 -1.12
C HIS A 24 5.65 -26.71 -0.44
N THR A 25 4.85 -26.02 0.38
CA THR A 25 3.71 -26.62 1.07
C THR A 25 2.67 -27.15 0.09
N LEU A 26 2.35 -26.38 -0.97
CA LEU A 26 1.40 -26.82 -1.98
C LEU A 26 1.93 -28.00 -2.80
N ARG A 27 3.21 -28.03 -3.16
CA ARG A 27 3.81 -29.20 -3.81
C ARG A 27 3.75 -30.43 -2.92
N ASP A 28 4.04 -30.28 -1.63
CA ASP A 28 3.99 -31.39 -0.68
C ASP A 28 2.58 -31.93 -0.42
N LEU A 29 1.56 -31.06 -0.45
CA LEU A 29 0.17 -31.50 -0.34
C LEU A 29 -0.32 -32.16 -1.64
N MET A 30 0.12 -31.67 -2.80
CA MET A 30 -0.36 -32.12 -4.11
C MET A 30 0.44 -33.32 -4.67
N ARG A 31 1.60 -33.66 -4.10
CA ARG A 31 2.42 -34.82 -4.51
C ARG A 31 1.67 -36.16 -4.46
N PHE A 32 0.64 -36.25 -3.62
CA PHE A 32 -0.19 -37.45 -3.49
C PHE A 32 -1.31 -37.54 -4.53
N GLN A 33 -1.56 -36.47 -5.31
CA GLN A 33 -2.64 -36.44 -6.33
C GLN A 33 -2.14 -36.67 -7.76
N CYS A 34 -0.89 -36.32 -8.11
CA CYS A 34 -0.36 -36.57 -9.45
C CYS A 34 1.17 -36.44 -9.52
N VAL A 35 1.84 -37.38 -10.21
CA VAL A 35 3.32 -37.39 -10.38
C VAL A 35 3.80 -36.27 -11.32
N ASP A 36 2.99 -35.88 -12.32
CA ASP A 36 3.33 -34.86 -13.33
C ASP A 36 3.16 -33.40 -12.86
N ILE A 37 2.85 -33.20 -11.57
CA ILE A 37 2.59 -31.89 -10.97
C ILE A 37 3.77 -31.40 -10.11
N PHE A 38 4.71 -32.29 -9.78
CA PHE A 38 5.79 -32.04 -8.81
C PHE A 38 6.70 -30.85 -9.20
N ASP A 39 7.03 -30.73 -10.49
CA ASP A 39 7.89 -29.67 -11.01
C ASP A 39 7.13 -28.39 -11.39
N LYS A 40 5.80 -28.38 -11.24
CA LYS A 40 4.99 -27.18 -11.55
C LYS A 40 4.89 -26.29 -10.31
N PRO A 41 5.08 -24.97 -10.46
CA PRO A 41 4.85 -24.03 -9.36
C PRO A 41 3.41 -24.15 -8.82
N PHE A 42 3.28 -23.98 -7.51
CA PHE A 42 2.07 -24.12 -6.70
C PHE A 42 1.34 -25.46 -6.89
N GLY A 43 2.07 -26.54 -7.21
CA GLY A 43 1.47 -27.83 -7.49
C GLY A 43 0.50 -27.77 -8.67
N GLY A 44 0.86 -27.04 -9.73
CA GLY A 44 0.09 -26.94 -10.97
C GLY A 44 -1.15 -26.06 -10.89
N LYS A 45 -1.36 -25.32 -9.80
CA LYS A 45 -2.44 -24.34 -9.66
C LYS A 45 -2.09 -23.02 -10.33
N ILE A 46 -3.13 -22.29 -10.77
CA ILE A 46 -2.99 -21.03 -11.50
C ILE A 46 -2.25 -20.00 -10.63
N LEU A 47 -1.32 -19.31 -11.28
CA LEU A 47 -0.33 -18.40 -10.71
C LEU A 47 -0.94 -17.18 -10.01
N PRO A 48 -0.22 -16.58 -9.04
CA PRO A 48 -0.60 -15.29 -8.46
C PRO A 48 -0.57 -14.20 -9.53
N ALA A 49 -1.65 -13.45 -9.64
CA ALA A 49 -1.68 -12.22 -10.43
C ALA A 49 -1.06 -11.10 -9.60
N ILE A 50 0.05 -10.54 -10.08
CA ILE A 50 0.85 -9.56 -9.36
C ILE A 50 0.86 -8.27 -10.19
N ARG A 51 0.53 -7.14 -9.57
CA ARG A 51 0.55 -5.82 -10.22
C ARG A 51 1.85 -5.09 -9.86
N ASN A 52 2.45 -4.43 -10.86
CA ASN A 52 3.59 -3.49 -10.86
C ASN A 52 4.53 -3.44 -9.63
N GLY A 53 5.85 -3.49 -9.87
CA GLY A 53 6.88 -3.13 -8.88
C GLY A 53 8.11 -2.48 -9.51
N SER A 54 8.67 -1.46 -8.86
CA SER A 54 10.02 -0.92 -9.07
C SER A 54 10.61 -0.40 -7.75
N GLY A 55 11.95 -0.38 -7.67
CA GLY A 55 12.78 0.02 -6.53
C GLY A 55 13.90 -1.00 -6.28
N GLU A 56 15.14 -0.69 -6.63
CA GLU A 56 16.22 -1.66 -6.89
C GLU A 56 16.70 -2.48 -5.66
N ASP A 57 16.44 -2.01 -4.43
CA ASP A 57 16.70 -2.78 -3.20
C ASP A 57 15.54 -3.72 -2.81
N VAL A 58 14.33 -3.44 -3.30
CA VAL A 58 13.15 -4.30 -3.18
C VAL A 58 13.29 -5.53 -4.11
N VAL A 59 14.09 -5.45 -5.17
CA VAL A 59 14.30 -6.52 -6.17
C VAL A 59 14.88 -7.81 -5.57
N ILE A 60 15.74 -7.73 -4.55
CA ILE A 60 16.34 -8.92 -3.93
C ILE A 60 15.36 -9.64 -2.99
N ALA A 61 14.48 -8.88 -2.32
CA ALA A 61 13.49 -9.42 -1.38
C ALA A 61 12.14 -9.77 -2.03
N THR A 62 11.88 -9.26 -3.23
CA THR A 62 10.60 -9.41 -3.94
C THR A 62 10.55 -10.71 -4.73
N ILE A 63 9.32 -11.20 -4.93
CA ILE A 63 9.00 -12.41 -5.67
C ILE A 63 9.65 -12.51 -7.06
N ASN A 64 10.02 -11.38 -7.68
CA ASN A 64 10.73 -11.32 -8.97
C ASN A 64 12.10 -12.00 -8.94
N SER A 65 12.74 -12.11 -7.77
CA SER A 65 13.99 -12.86 -7.59
C SER A 65 13.77 -14.37 -7.37
N SER A 66 12.53 -14.80 -7.11
CA SER A 66 12.21 -16.20 -6.88
C SER A 66 12.13 -16.97 -8.19
N ASN A 67 12.51 -18.25 -8.16
CA ASN A 67 12.40 -19.16 -9.31
C ASN A 67 10.97 -19.30 -9.83
N ILE A 68 9.97 -19.01 -8.98
CA ILE A 68 8.54 -19.02 -9.30
C ILE A 68 8.22 -17.95 -10.36
N TRP A 69 8.91 -16.80 -10.33
CA TRP A 69 8.63 -15.68 -11.23
C TRP A 69 8.76 -16.02 -12.71
N ARG A 70 9.67 -16.94 -13.07
CA ARG A 70 9.85 -17.40 -14.46
C ARG A 70 8.60 -18.05 -15.05
N SER A 71 7.72 -18.54 -14.18
CA SER A 71 6.46 -19.16 -14.60
C SER A 71 5.29 -18.17 -14.59
N CYS A 72 5.46 -16.96 -14.06
CA CYS A 72 4.40 -15.97 -13.95
C CYS A 72 4.12 -15.30 -15.31
N LYS A 73 2.83 -15.09 -15.61
CA LYS A 73 2.40 -14.24 -16.72
C LYS A 73 2.08 -12.85 -16.18
N VAL A 74 2.87 -11.85 -16.57
CA VAL A 74 2.64 -10.45 -16.16
C VAL A 74 1.53 -9.85 -17.02
N LEU A 75 0.49 -9.32 -16.37
CA LEU A 75 -0.60 -8.58 -17.01
C LEU A 75 -0.54 -7.13 -16.54
N ARG A 76 -0.27 -6.21 -17.46
CA ARG A 76 -0.18 -4.78 -17.17
C ARG A 76 -1.50 -4.10 -17.49
N LEU A 77 -2.04 -3.37 -16.52
CA LEU A 77 -3.16 -2.47 -16.74
C LEU A 77 -2.64 -1.11 -17.18
N THR A 78 -3.20 -0.56 -18.25
CA THR A 78 -2.77 0.72 -18.85
C THR A 78 -3.79 1.84 -18.68
N HIS A 79 -4.99 1.53 -18.18
CA HIS A 79 -6.07 2.49 -18.04
C HIS A 79 -6.30 2.83 -16.56
N ASN A 80 -6.08 4.10 -16.21
CA ASN A 80 -6.32 4.60 -14.85
C ASN A 80 -7.80 4.97 -14.68
N MET A 81 -8.57 4.07 -14.05
CA MET A 81 -10.01 4.26 -13.83
C MET A 81 -10.34 5.38 -12.82
N ARG A 82 -9.35 5.96 -12.11
CA ARG A 82 -9.61 7.13 -11.26
C ARG A 82 -9.88 8.40 -12.09
N LEU A 83 -9.29 8.47 -13.29
CA LEU A 83 -9.44 9.60 -14.20
C LEU A 83 -10.84 9.69 -14.84
N SER A 84 -11.53 8.57 -15.01
CA SER A 84 -12.86 8.52 -15.66
C SER A 84 -14.01 9.09 -14.82
N THR A 85 -13.74 9.60 -13.62
CA THR A 85 -14.77 10.16 -12.71
C THR A 85 -14.85 11.69 -12.79
N ALA A 86 -13.97 12.35 -13.57
CA ALA A 86 -13.98 13.80 -13.74
C ALA A 86 -15.25 14.26 -14.49
N LYS A 87 -15.97 15.25 -13.93
CA LYS A 87 -17.29 15.68 -14.42
C LYS A 87 -17.25 16.85 -15.41
N THR A 88 -16.09 17.47 -15.64
CA THR A 88 -15.91 18.66 -16.50
C THR A 88 -14.55 18.61 -17.22
N ASN A 89 -14.51 19.13 -18.46
CA ASN A 89 -13.36 19.02 -19.36
C ASN A 89 -12.08 19.73 -18.84
N GLU A 90 -12.20 20.85 -18.12
CA GLU A 90 -11.03 21.55 -17.53
C GLU A 90 -10.41 20.75 -16.38
N CYS A 91 -11.25 20.16 -15.52
CA CYS A 91 -10.82 19.30 -14.42
C CYS A 91 -10.19 17.99 -14.93
N GLU A 92 -10.62 17.49 -16.09
CA GLU A 92 -10.06 16.27 -16.68
C GLU A 92 -8.58 16.43 -17.06
N ASN A 93 -8.19 17.58 -17.63
CA ASN A 93 -6.80 17.82 -18.01
C ASN A 93 -5.87 17.90 -16.79
N GLU A 94 -6.27 18.65 -15.75
CA GLU A 94 -5.47 18.78 -14.51
C GLU A 94 -5.30 17.43 -13.81
N ILE A 95 -6.39 16.65 -13.66
CA ILE A 95 -6.33 15.33 -13.03
C ILE A 95 -5.45 14.38 -13.86
N LYS A 96 -5.49 14.47 -15.19
CA LYS A 96 -4.66 13.66 -16.08
C LYS A 96 -3.19 14.04 -15.98
N GLU A 97 -2.86 15.32 -15.93
CA GLU A 97 -1.49 15.81 -15.71
C GLU A 97 -0.95 15.33 -14.36
N PHE A 98 -1.73 15.48 -13.30
CA PHE A 98 -1.37 14.99 -11.96
C PHE A 98 -1.16 13.47 -11.94
N ALA A 99 -2.05 12.70 -12.57
CA ALA A 99 -1.91 11.24 -12.64
C ALA A 99 -0.67 10.81 -13.44
N ASN A 100 -0.36 11.50 -14.54
CA ASN A 100 0.85 11.24 -15.30
C ASN A 100 2.11 11.59 -14.50
N TRP A 101 2.08 12.68 -13.73
CA TRP A 101 3.18 13.05 -12.83
C TRP A 101 3.42 11.98 -11.76
N ILE A 102 2.37 11.49 -11.08
CA ILE A 102 2.48 10.38 -10.13
C ILE A 102 3.03 9.10 -10.79
N LEU A 103 2.59 8.79 -12.01
CA LEU A 103 3.09 7.63 -12.76
C LEU A 103 4.58 7.75 -13.06
N LYS A 104 5.05 8.92 -13.50
CA LYS A 104 6.50 9.17 -13.72
C LYS A 104 7.32 8.97 -12.46
N ILE A 105 6.82 9.43 -11.30
CA ILE A 105 7.48 9.19 -10.00
C ILE A 105 7.55 7.69 -9.73
N GLY A 106 6.43 6.97 -9.87
CA GLY A 106 6.35 5.53 -9.57
C GLY A 106 7.16 4.65 -10.53
N ASP A 107 7.29 5.07 -11.79
CA ASP A 107 8.07 4.35 -12.80
C ASP A 107 9.57 4.68 -12.73
N GLY A 108 9.96 5.70 -11.95
CA GLY A 108 11.34 6.18 -11.88
C GLY A 108 11.79 6.93 -13.13
N ASP A 109 10.86 7.35 -14.00
CA ASP A 109 11.10 8.12 -15.22
C ASP A 109 11.14 9.63 -14.89
N MET A 110 11.99 9.97 -13.93
CA MET A 110 12.35 11.34 -13.60
C MET A 110 13.76 11.63 -14.10
N ASP A 111 14.04 12.90 -14.41
CA ASP A 111 15.34 13.38 -14.85
C ASP A 111 16.40 13.10 -13.77
N SER A 112 16.90 11.88 -13.79
CA SER A 112 17.84 11.32 -12.82
C SER A 112 19.23 11.79 -13.21
N ASN A 113 19.99 12.29 -12.24
CA ASN A 113 21.39 12.63 -12.46
C ASN A 113 22.23 11.35 -12.66
N GLU A 114 23.53 11.52 -12.95
CA GLU A 114 24.48 10.40 -13.16
C GLU A 114 24.59 9.44 -11.95
N ASN A 115 24.10 9.84 -10.77
CA ASN A 115 24.08 9.06 -9.54
C ASN A 115 22.75 8.33 -9.29
N GLY A 116 21.77 8.45 -10.20
CA GLY A 116 20.43 7.87 -10.02
C GLY A 116 19.54 8.66 -9.04
N GLU A 117 19.93 9.88 -8.66
CA GLU A 117 19.09 10.75 -7.84
C GLU A 117 18.25 11.65 -8.74
N GLY A 118 16.93 11.57 -8.61
CA GLY A 118 15.97 12.46 -9.28
C GLY A 118 15.45 13.52 -8.31
N ASN A 119 15.37 14.76 -8.76
CA ASN A 119 14.63 15.80 -8.04
C ASN A 119 13.15 15.72 -8.41
N ILE A 120 12.28 15.81 -7.41
CA ILE A 120 10.82 15.83 -7.60
C ILE A 120 10.32 17.20 -7.20
N ASP A 121 9.85 17.96 -8.17
CA ASP A 121 9.15 19.23 -7.92
C ASP A 121 7.73 18.93 -7.43
N ILE A 122 7.45 19.27 -6.17
CA ILE A 122 6.11 19.16 -5.58
C ILE A 122 5.34 20.44 -5.92
N LEU A 123 4.10 20.29 -6.40
CA LEU A 123 3.22 21.43 -6.71
C LEU A 123 2.99 22.30 -5.48
N ASP A 124 3.11 23.62 -5.63
CA ASP A 124 2.95 24.60 -4.54
C ASP A 124 1.58 24.47 -3.84
N ASP A 125 0.52 24.14 -4.58
CA ASP A 125 -0.83 23.93 -4.04
C ASP A 125 -0.95 22.70 -3.12
N LEU A 126 0.06 21.82 -3.13
CA LEU A 126 0.15 20.64 -2.26
C LEU A 126 1.08 20.89 -1.06
N LEU A 127 1.71 22.07 -0.97
CA LEU A 127 2.69 22.39 0.06
C LEU A 127 2.09 23.31 1.12
N ILE A 128 2.32 22.95 2.38
CA ILE A 128 2.18 23.89 3.50
C ILE A 128 3.55 24.54 3.68
N THR A 129 3.65 25.82 3.32
CA THR A 129 4.88 26.61 3.47
C THR A 129 5.17 26.92 4.95
N HIS A 130 6.26 27.64 5.23
CA HIS A 130 6.66 28.02 6.59
C HIS A 130 5.49 28.55 7.42
N SER A 131 5.20 27.85 8.52
CA SER A 131 4.18 28.20 9.48
C SER A 131 4.75 28.17 10.89
N ASP A 132 4.42 29.18 11.68
CA ASP A 132 4.75 29.24 13.11
C ASP A 132 4.01 28.17 13.93
N LYS A 133 2.91 27.65 13.40
CA LYS A 133 2.05 26.62 14.03
C LYS A 133 1.77 25.50 13.03
N PRO A 134 2.73 24.61 12.78
CA PRO A 134 2.67 23.64 11.68
C PRO A 134 1.46 22.69 11.78
N LEU A 135 1.12 22.20 12.99
CA LEU A 135 -0.04 21.33 13.19
C LEU A 135 -1.37 22.04 12.92
N LEU A 136 -1.50 23.30 13.34
CA LEU A 136 -2.71 24.08 13.08
C LEU A 136 -2.86 24.36 11.58
N SER A 137 -1.78 24.76 10.91
CA SER A 137 -1.79 24.95 9.46
C SER A 137 -2.09 23.67 8.70
N LEU A 138 -1.62 22.51 9.16
CA LEU A 138 -1.99 21.21 8.60
C LEU A 138 -3.49 20.93 8.74
N VAL A 139 -4.05 21.16 9.92
CA VAL A 139 -5.49 20.97 10.16
C VAL A 139 -6.32 21.91 9.30
N ASP A 140 -5.97 23.20 9.25
CA ASP A 140 -6.70 24.18 8.44
C ASP A 140 -6.59 23.89 6.93
N PHE A 141 -5.43 23.41 6.47
CA PHE A 141 -5.21 23.02 5.08
C PHE A 141 -6.06 21.81 4.67
N VAL A 142 -6.15 20.78 5.52
CA VAL A 142 -6.88 19.54 5.21
C VAL A 142 -8.38 19.67 5.53
N TYR A 143 -8.71 20.35 6.62
CA TYR A 143 -10.04 20.52 7.18
C TYR A 143 -10.35 22.01 7.44
N PRO A 144 -10.62 22.80 6.39
CA PRO A 144 -11.03 24.20 6.58
C PRO A 144 -12.28 24.25 7.46
N ASP A 145 -12.21 25.02 8.55
CA ASP A 145 -13.27 25.11 9.56
C ASP A 145 -13.74 23.74 10.06
N ILE A 146 -12.82 22.97 10.67
CA ILE A 146 -13.05 21.60 11.14
C ILE A 146 -14.36 21.42 11.92
N LEU A 147 -14.75 22.40 12.74
CA LEU A 147 -15.98 22.37 13.53
C LEU A 147 -17.27 22.40 12.68
N GLN A 148 -17.24 23.10 11.55
CA GLN A 148 -18.37 23.16 10.61
C GLN A 148 -18.32 21.99 9.62
N ASN A 149 -17.12 21.50 9.31
CA ASN A 149 -16.85 20.54 8.23
C ASN A 149 -16.37 19.16 8.73
N MET A 150 -16.84 18.71 9.90
CA MET A 150 -16.55 17.40 10.52
C MET A 150 -16.87 16.19 9.61
N LYS A 151 -17.62 16.37 8.51
CA LYS A 151 -18.02 15.30 7.57
C LYS A 151 -17.10 15.18 6.35
N THR A 152 -15.95 15.83 6.37
CA THR A 152 -15.00 15.78 5.25
C THR A 152 -14.27 14.43 5.25
N ASN A 153 -14.37 13.68 4.15
CA ASN A 153 -13.71 12.38 3.97
C ASN A 153 -12.25 12.54 3.51
N ARG A 154 -11.47 13.39 4.19
CA ARG A 154 -10.05 13.61 3.87
C ARG A 154 -9.20 12.94 4.95
N PRO A 155 -8.34 11.96 4.63
CA PRO A 155 -7.41 11.39 5.61
C PRO A 155 -6.11 12.20 5.66
N ILE A 156 -5.48 12.25 6.84
CA ILE A 156 -4.08 12.66 6.99
C ILE A 156 -3.22 11.41 7.11
N LEU A 157 -2.20 11.30 6.28
CA LEU A 157 -1.21 10.22 6.34
C LEU A 157 0.08 10.76 6.97
N ALA A 158 0.65 9.98 7.89
CA ALA A 158 1.89 10.31 8.56
C ALA A 158 2.93 9.20 8.30
N PRO A 159 4.24 9.54 8.22
CA PRO A 159 5.29 8.55 7.95
C PRO A 159 5.51 7.59 9.12
N THR A 160 5.16 7.97 10.34
CA THR A 160 5.27 7.14 11.54
C THR A 160 3.97 7.12 12.32
N LEU A 161 3.77 6.04 13.07
CA LEU A 161 2.63 5.91 13.98
C LEU A 161 2.60 7.04 15.01
N GLU A 162 3.77 7.40 15.55
CA GLU A 162 3.91 8.47 16.55
C GLU A 162 3.48 9.84 15.98
N ALA A 163 3.94 10.21 14.78
CA ALA A 163 3.52 11.45 14.13
C ALA A 163 2.01 11.45 13.83
N GLY A 164 1.47 10.30 13.40
CA GLY A 164 0.03 10.15 13.19
C GLY A 164 -0.76 10.30 14.49
N GLN A 165 -0.26 9.74 15.59
CA GLN A 165 -0.88 9.89 16.91
C GLN A 165 -0.85 11.34 17.39
N GLN A 166 0.27 12.05 17.24
CA GLN A 166 0.37 13.47 17.58
C GLN A 166 -0.66 14.34 16.83
N VAL A 167 -0.84 14.09 15.52
CA VAL A 167 -1.84 14.78 14.71
C VAL A 167 -3.26 14.45 15.19
N ASN A 168 -3.54 13.18 15.46
CA ASN A 168 -4.86 12.75 15.93
C ASN A 168 -5.22 13.36 17.29
N GLU A 169 -4.29 13.33 18.26
CA GLU A 169 -4.48 13.94 19.58
C GLU A 169 -4.69 15.46 19.47
N PHE A 170 -3.92 16.12 18.60
CA PHE A 170 -4.09 17.54 18.34
C PHE A 170 -5.47 17.85 17.75
N ILE A 171 -5.91 17.11 16.74
CA ILE A 171 -7.25 17.29 16.14
C ILE A 171 -8.35 17.05 17.17
N LEU A 172 -8.26 15.98 17.97
CA LEU A 172 -9.22 15.69 19.02
C LEU A 172 -9.31 16.82 20.05
N SER A 173 -8.17 17.46 20.39
CA SER A 173 -8.15 18.59 21.31
C SER A 173 -8.87 19.85 20.80
N LEU A 174 -9.06 19.98 19.48
CA LEU A 174 -9.78 21.09 18.86
C LEU A 174 -11.30 20.86 18.82
N ILE A 175 -11.75 19.61 18.93
CA ILE A 175 -13.17 19.26 18.85
C ILE A 175 -13.81 19.46 20.23
N PRO A 176 -14.85 20.30 20.36
CA PRO A 176 -15.53 20.50 21.62
C PRO A 176 -16.34 19.23 21.98
N GLY A 177 -16.16 18.75 23.20
CA GLY A 177 -16.89 17.59 23.71
C GLY A 177 -16.22 17.01 24.95
N ASP A 178 -16.91 16.10 25.61
CA ASP A 178 -16.35 15.37 26.74
C ASP A 178 -15.43 14.24 26.22
N GLU A 179 -14.22 14.19 26.75
CA GLU A 179 -13.28 13.10 26.47
C GLU A 179 -13.81 11.80 27.09
N LYS A 180 -13.73 10.71 26.32
CA LYS A 180 -14.05 9.38 26.81
C LYS A 180 -12.91 8.42 26.54
N GLN A 181 -12.34 7.91 27.63
CA GLN A 181 -11.26 6.94 27.55
C GLN A 181 -11.82 5.51 27.54
N TYR A 182 -11.34 4.69 26.61
CA TYR A 182 -11.62 3.26 26.53
C TYR A 182 -10.31 2.51 26.78
N LEU A 183 -10.27 1.70 27.83
CA LEU A 183 -9.09 0.91 28.19
C LEU A 183 -9.20 -0.49 27.56
N SER A 184 -8.11 -0.98 26.97
CA SER A 184 -8.02 -2.39 26.59
C SER A 184 -7.85 -3.26 27.85
N TYR A 185 -8.31 -4.50 27.77
CA TYR A 185 -8.10 -5.51 28.81
C TYR A 185 -7.43 -6.72 28.17
N ASP A 186 -6.18 -6.97 28.56
CA ASP A 186 -5.39 -8.12 28.12
C ASP A 186 -5.11 -9.00 29.33
N ALA A 187 -5.47 -10.29 29.25
CA ALA A 187 -5.18 -11.29 30.27
C ALA A 187 -4.40 -12.46 29.65
N PRO A 188 -3.32 -12.93 30.29
CA PRO A 188 -2.67 -14.18 29.87
C PRO A 188 -3.65 -15.34 30.08
N CYS A 189 -3.68 -16.27 29.13
CA CYS A 189 -4.41 -17.52 29.30
C CYS A 189 -3.65 -18.37 30.32
N ASP A 190 -4.31 -18.79 31.40
CA ASP A 190 -3.72 -19.74 32.35
C ASP A 190 -3.34 -21.01 31.58
N SER A 191 -2.05 -21.33 31.53
CA SER A 191 -1.57 -22.58 30.95
C SER A 191 -2.16 -23.75 31.73
N ASP A 192 -2.63 -24.78 31.03
CA ASP A 192 -3.06 -26.06 31.59
C ASP A 192 -1.87 -26.78 32.28
N GLU A 193 -1.44 -26.29 33.45
CA GLU A 193 -0.57 -26.99 34.39
C GLU A 193 -1.43 -27.81 35.36
N ASP A 194 -2.26 -28.71 34.82
CA ASP A 194 -2.89 -29.80 35.57
C ASP A 194 -3.25 -30.93 34.59
N ALA A 195 -2.22 -31.65 34.12
CA ALA A 195 -2.37 -32.94 33.42
C ALA A 195 -1.45 -34.00 34.04
#